data_AF-G5DZQ9-F1
#
_entry.id   AF-G5DZQ9-F1
#
_cell.length_a   1.000
_cell.length_b   1.000
_cell.length_c   1.000
_cell.angle_alpha   90.00
_cell.angle_beta   90.00
_cell.angle_gamma   90.00
#
_symmetry.space_group_name_H-M   'P 1'
#
loop_
_entity.id
_entity.type
_entity.pdbx_description
1 polymer ?
#
loop_
_entity_poly.entity_id
_entity_poly.type
_entity_poly.pdbx_seq_one_letter_code
_entity_poly.pdbx_strand_id
1 'polypeptide(L)'
;SFSDTASKVWPQEEYIVEYSLEYGFLRLSQSTRQRLNIPVMVVTLDPTRDLCFGDRFSRFLLDEFLGYDDILMSSVKMARTSYLAAFVIMVILSSMLLRYSHHQIFIVDLLQMLEMNMSIAFPAAPLLTVILALVGMEAIMSEFFNDTTTAFYIILIVWLADQYDAFCCHTNTSKRHWLRFFYLYHFAFYAYHYRFNGQYSSLALVTSWLFIQHSMIYF
;
A
#
# COMPACT_ATOMS: atom_id res chain seq x y z
N SER A 1 -24.56 -23.14 27.13
CA SER A 1 -24.18 -24.41 27.76
C SER A 1 -22.86 -24.88 27.20
N PHE A 2 -21.91 -25.12 28.09
CA PHE A 2 -20.58 -25.63 27.79
C PHE A 2 -20.72 -27.12 27.43
N SER A 3 -20.31 -27.49 26.22
CA SER A 3 -20.20 -28.89 25.81
C SER A 3 -18.74 -29.26 25.91
N ASP A 4 -18.43 -30.22 26.78
CA ASP A 4 -17.17 -30.96 26.81
C ASP A 4 -16.82 -31.40 25.38
N THR A 5 -15.65 -31.00 24.89
CA THR A 5 -15.12 -31.48 23.62
C THR A 5 -14.18 -32.65 23.88
N ALA A 6 -14.71 -33.83 23.61
CA ALA A 6 -13.99 -35.06 23.32
C ALA A 6 -12.72 -34.79 22.49
N SER A 7 -11.71 -35.65 22.65
CA SER A 7 -10.45 -35.66 21.90
C SER A 7 -10.72 -35.71 20.39
N LYS A 8 -10.92 -34.55 19.76
CA LYS A 8 -10.96 -34.40 18.31
C LYS A 8 -9.54 -34.69 17.82
N VAL A 9 -9.38 -35.82 17.14
CA VAL A 9 -8.20 -36.12 16.35
C VAL A 9 -8.14 -35.05 15.25
N TRP A 10 -7.09 -34.23 15.30
CA TRP A 10 -6.89 -33.11 14.39
C TRP A 10 -6.58 -33.65 12.99
N PRO A 11 -7.34 -33.27 11.95
CA PRO A 11 -7.01 -33.65 10.59
C PRO A 11 -5.67 -32.99 10.20
N GLN A 12 -4.72 -33.77 9.69
CA GLN A 12 -3.36 -33.30 9.37
C GLN A 12 -3.28 -32.43 8.10
N GLU A 13 -4.41 -32.20 7.43
CA GLU A 13 -4.48 -31.50 6.14
C GLU A 13 -5.12 -30.10 6.23
N GLU A 14 -5.58 -29.67 7.41
CA GLU A 14 -6.16 -28.33 7.60
C GLU A 14 -5.15 -27.37 8.26
N TYR A 15 -5.03 -26.17 7.69
CA TYR A 15 -4.18 -25.10 8.23
C TYR A 15 -4.85 -24.47 9.46
N ILE A 16 -4.06 -24.20 10.50
CA ILE A 16 -4.54 -23.62 11.76
C ILE A 16 -3.75 -22.36 12.04
N VAL A 17 -4.46 -21.27 12.34
CA VAL A 17 -3.84 -20.01 12.77
C VAL A 17 -3.84 -19.93 14.28
N GLU A 18 -2.66 -19.95 14.90
CA GLU A 18 -2.50 -19.78 16.34
C GLU A 18 -2.10 -18.34 16.68
N TYR A 19 -2.73 -17.76 17.69
CA TYR A 19 -2.38 -16.44 18.21
C TYR A 19 -2.21 -16.48 19.74
N SER A 20 -1.21 -15.76 20.24
CA SER A 20 -0.95 -15.60 21.68
C SER A 20 -0.39 -14.21 21.93
N LEU A 21 -0.80 -13.59 23.05
CA LEU A 21 -0.20 -12.35 23.55
C LEU A 21 1.26 -12.56 23.95
N GLU A 22 1.60 -13.75 24.45
CA GLU A 22 2.95 -14.13 24.82
C GLU A 22 3.51 -15.14 23.81
N TYR A 23 4.61 -14.75 23.15
CA TYR A 23 5.24 -15.55 22.11
C TYR A 23 5.75 -16.91 22.63
N GLY A 24 6.10 -17.01 23.91
CA GLY A 24 6.57 -18.24 24.55
C GLY A 24 5.55 -19.40 24.47
N PHE A 25 4.25 -19.09 24.49
CA PHE A 25 3.22 -20.12 24.44
C PHE A 25 3.03 -20.73 23.04
N LEU A 26 3.33 -19.99 21.99
CA LEU A 26 3.28 -20.48 20.60
C LEU A 26 4.32 -21.58 20.35
N ARG A 27 5.44 -21.57 21.08
CA ARG A 27 6.51 -22.59 20.98
C ARG A 27 6.18 -23.91 21.68
N LEU A 28 5.20 -23.93 22.58
CA LEU A 28 4.85 -25.12 23.36
C LEU A 28 3.96 -26.06 22.54
N SER A 29 4.21 -27.37 22.63
CA SER A 29 3.32 -28.38 22.07
C SER A 29 1.97 -28.40 22.78
N GLN A 30 0.92 -28.87 22.10
CA GLN A 30 -0.43 -28.91 22.66
C GLN A 30 -0.53 -29.74 23.95
N SER A 31 0.22 -30.85 24.02
CA SER A 31 0.36 -31.67 25.24
C SER A 31 1.02 -30.93 26.40
N THR A 32 2.01 -30.07 26.11
CA THR A 32 2.68 -29.26 27.13
C THR A 32 1.78 -28.13 27.61
N ARG A 33 0.99 -27.52 26.70
CA ARG A 33 -0.01 -26.49 27.06
C ARG A 33 -1.09 -27.05 27.99
N GLN A 34 -1.57 -28.27 27.73
CA GLN A 34 -2.51 -28.98 28.61
C GLN A 34 -1.88 -29.31 29.97
N ARG A 35 -0.62 -29.78 30.00
CA ARG A 35 0.08 -30.09 31.25
C ARG A 35 0.34 -28.87 32.12
N LEU A 36 0.60 -27.72 31.50
CA LEU A 36 0.82 -26.44 32.18
C LEU A 36 -0.49 -25.66 32.45
N ASN A 37 -1.64 -26.25 32.11
CA ASN A 37 -2.97 -25.67 32.31
C ASN A 37 -3.12 -24.26 31.70
N ILE A 38 -2.49 -24.04 30.54
CA ILE A 38 -2.58 -22.78 29.80
C ILE A 38 -3.96 -22.69 29.12
N PRO A 39 -4.72 -21.60 29.29
CA PRO A 39 -6.03 -21.45 28.68
C PRO A 39 -5.92 -21.35 27.15
N VAL A 40 -6.50 -22.32 26.45
CA VAL A 40 -6.54 -22.35 24.97
C VAL A 40 -8.00 -22.31 24.53
N MET A 41 -8.34 -21.38 23.64
CA MET A 41 -9.65 -21.29 23.00
C MET A 41 -9.53 -21.68 21.53
N VAL A 42 -10.27 -22.71 21.12
CA VAL A 42 -10.32 -23.18 19.74
C VAL A 42 -11.63 -22.70 19.13
N VAL A 43 -11.54 -21.93 18.05
CA VAL A 43 -12.70 -21.44 17.30
C VAL A 43 -12.64 -22.03 15.90
N THR A 44 -13.66 -22.81 15.54
CA THR A 44 -13.85 -23.30 14.16
C THR A 44 -14.82 -22.37 13.47
N LEU A 45 -14.38 -21.70 12.41
CA LEU A 45 -15.19 -20.79 11.61
C LEU A 45 -15.73 -21.55 10.40
N ASP A 46 -17.06 -21.59 10.22
CA ASP A 46 -17.71 -22.19 9.07
C ASP A 46 -18.24 -21.07 8.15
N PRO A 47 -17.63 -20.85 6.97
CA PRO A 47 -17.99 -19.74 6.08
C PRO A 47 -19.43 -19.84 5.53
N THR A 48 -20.03 -21.03 5.55
CA THR A 48 -21.40 -21.24 5.08
C THR A 48 -22.45 -21.00 6.17
N ARG A 49 -22.09 -21.22 7.43
CA ARG A 49 -22.99 -21.08 8.58
C ARG A 49 -22.85 -19.74 9.29
N ASP A 50 -21.64 -19.23 9.44
CA ASP A 50 -21.39 -18.07 10.30
C ASP A 50 -21.78 -16.75 9.62
N LEU A 51 -22.68 -16.01 10.27
CA LEU A 51 -23.18 -14.71 9.81
C LEU A 51 -22.08 -13.64 9.71
N CYS A 52 -20.93 -13.84 10.39
CA CYS A 52 -19.83 -12.87 10.41
C CYS A 52 -19.14 -12.67 9.06
N PHE A 53 -19.21 -13.66 8.14
CA PHE A 53 -18.61 -13.57 6.80
C PHE A 53 -19.42 -12.71 5.82
N GLY A 54 -20.54 -12.14 6.28
CA GLY A 54 -21.37 -11.24 5.48
C GLY A 54 -22.42 -11.96 4.62
N ASP A 55 -23.01 -11.19 3.72
CA ASP A 55 -24.15 -11.60 2.90
C ASP A 55 -23.74 -12.56 1.78
N ARG A 56 -24.73 -13.15 1.08
CA ARG A 56 -24.51 -14.07 -0.05
C ARG A 56 -23.55 -13.53 -1.11
N PHE A 57 -23.61 -12.23 -1.39
CA PHE A 57 -22.71 -11.59 -2.35
C PHE A 57 -21.25 -11.53 -1.84
N SER A 58 -21.07 -11.19 -0.55
CA SER A 58 -19.76 -11.21 0.10
C SER A 58 -19.17 -12.61 0.07
N ARG A 59 -19.95 -13.63 0.45
CA ARG A 59 -19.52 -15.03 0.45
C ARG A 59 -19.15 -15.54 -0.94
N PHE A 60 -19.90 -15.13 -1.98
CA PHE A 60 -19.56 -15.45 -3.36
C PHE A 60 -18.23 -14.81 -3.80
N LEU A 61 -18.00 -13.54 -3.47
CA LEU A 61 -16.71 -12.89 -3.74
C LEU A 61 -15.55 -13.53 -2.97
N LEU A 62 -15.81 -13.97 -1.74
CA LEU A 62 -14.83 -14.65 -0.88
C LEU A 62 -14.44 -16.02 -1.43
N ASP A 63 -15.41 -16.78 -1.90
CA ASP A 63 -15.20 -18.14 -2.41
C ASP A 63 -14.54 -18.15 -3.80
N GLU A 64 -14.93 -17.23 -4.69
CA GLU A 64 -14.49 -17.25 -6.09
C GLU A 64 -13.24 -16.37 -6.36
N PHE A 65 -13.09 -15.26 -5.63
CA PHE A 65 -12.06 -14.25 -5.95
C PHE A 65 -11.06 -13.99 -4.82
N LEU A 66 -11.48 -13.96 -3.55
CA LEU A 66 -10.61 -13.42 -2.48
C LEU A 66 -9.93 -14.48 -1.60
N GLY A 67 -10.53 -15.65 -1.42
CA GLY A 67 -10.05 -16.66 -0.47
C GLY A 67 -10.30 -16.26 0.99
N TYR A 68 -10.76 -17.21 1.82
CA TYR A 68 -11.05 -16.94 3.24
C TYR A 68 -9.79 -16.79 4.10
N ASP A 69 -8.72 -17.49 3.73
CA ASP A 69 -7.47 -17.60 4.51
C ASP A 69 -6.72 -16.28 4.57
N ASP A 70 -6.79 -15.58 3.46
CA ASP A 70 -6.16 -14.30 3.21
C ASP A 70 -6.75 -13.19 4.07
N ILE A 71 -8.07 -13.20 4.25
CA ILE A 71 -8.78 -12.25 5.11
C ILE A 71 -8.56 -12.53 6.58
N LEU A 72 -8.48 -13.81 6.97
CA LEU A 72 -8.11 -14.23 8.31
C LEU A 72 -6.69 -13.78 8.65
N MET A 73 -5.73 -14.01 7.75
CA MET A 73 -4.34 -13.60 7.94
C MET A 73 -4.18 -12.08 8.00
N SER A 74 -4.90 -11.33 7.14
CA SER A 74 -4.92 -9.85 7.18
C SER A 74 -5.59 -9.31 8.46
N SER A 75 -6.64 -9.96 8.94
CA SER A 75 -7.32 -9.55 10.18
C SER A 75 -6.42 -9.69 11.41
N VAL A 76 -5.56 -10.71 11.43
CA VAL A 76 -4.61 -10.98 12.53
C VAL A 76 -3.38 -10.07 12.46
N LYS A 77 -2.95 -9.61 11.27
CA LYS A 77 -1.88 -8.61 11.14
C LYS A 77 -2.36 -7.24 11.63
N MET A 78 -1.79 -6.84 12.76
CA MET A 78 -2.11 -5.65 13.57
C MET A 78 -2.12 -4.34 12.75
N ALA A 79 -3.31 -3.73 12.60
CA ALA A 79 -3.59 -2.52 11.80
C ALA A 79 -2.88 -1.22 12.23
N ARG A 80 -2.01 -1.24 13.26
CA ARG A 80 -1.35 -0.03 13.77
C ARG A 80 -0.09 0.35 13.00
N THR A 81 0.64 -0.62 12.46
CA THR A 81 1.88 -0.35 11.70
C THR A 81 1.60 0.14 10.27
N SER A 82 0.44 -0.20 9.71
CA SER A 82 0.04 0.16 8.33
C SER A 82 -0.11 1.66 8.12
N TYR A 83 -0.75 2.37 9.04
CA TYR A 83 -0.95 3.82 8.90
C TYR A 83 0.36 4.59 9.07
N LEU A 84 1.26 4.09 9.93
CA LEU A 84 2.56 4.71 10.18
C LEU A 84 3.47 4.54 8.96
N ALA A 85 3.48 3.35 8.35
CA ALA A 85 4.19 3.11 7.09
C ALA A 85 3.63 3.95 5.94
N ALA A 86 2.31 4.03 5.79
CA ALA A 86 1.68 4.89 4.79
C ALA A 86 2.04 6.37 4.98
N PHE A 87 2.10 6.85 6.22
CA PHE A 87 2.52 8.22 6.53
C PHE A 87 3.99 8.48 6.14
N VAL A 88 4.91 7.56 6.44
CA VAL A 88 6.33 7.70 6.05
C VAL A 88 6.48 7.78 4.53
N ILE A 89 5.78 6.92 3.78
CA ILE A 89 5.82 6.92 2.32
C ILE A 89 5.26 8.23 1.74
N MET A 90 4.18 8.76 2.32
CA MET A 90 3.61 10.05 1.93
C MET A 90 4.58 11.22 2.17
N VAL A 91 5.36 11.19 3.24
CA VAL A 91 6.41 12.19 3.52
C VAL A 91 7.55 12.10 2.51
N ILE A 92 7.98 10.88 2.15
CA ILE A 92 9.00 10.66 1.11
C ILE A 92 8.49 11.20 -0.24
N LEU A 93 7.25 10.87 -0.61
CA LEU A 93 6.61 11.32 -1.85
C LEU A 93 6.52 12.84 -1.92
N SER A 94 6.11 13.48 -0.82
CA SER A 94 6.00 14.94 -0.74
C SER A 94 7.35 15.63 -0.83
N SER A 95 8.37 15.07 -0.18
CA SER A 95 9.75 15.58 -0.23
C SER A 95 10.34 15.48 -1.63
N MET A 96 9.96 14.44 -2.37
CA MET A 96 10.39 14.18 -3.74
C MET A 96 9.72 15.11 -4.76
N LEU A 97 8.41 15.32 -4.64
CA LEU A 97 7.67 16.32 -5.43
C LEU A 97 8.29 17.71 -5.26
N LEU A 98 8.68 18.08 -4.04
CA LEU A 98 9.29 19.39 -3.76
C LEU A 98 10.68 19.54 -4.41
N ARG A 99 11.49 18.46 -4.41
CA ARG A 99 12.80 18.41 -5.09
C ARG A 99 12.64 18.47 -6.61
N TYR A 100 11.64 17.79 -7.16
CA TYR A 100 11.38 17.78 -8.60
C TYR A 100 10.86 19.14 -9.09
N SER A 101 9.96 19.78 -8.34
CA SER A 101 9.47 21.14 -8.62
C SER A 101 10.62 22.17 -8.67
N HIS A 102 11.58 22.09 -7.75
CA HIS A 102 12.77 22.94 -7.79
C HIS A 102 13.63 22.70 -9.04
N HIS A 103 13.73 21.46 -9.51
CA HIS A 103 14.43 21.13 -10.74
C HIS A 103 13.64 21.50 -12.01
N GLN A 104 12.31 21.53 -11.96
CA GLN A 104 11.48 21.98 -13.08
C GLN A 104 11.66 23.49 -13.33
N ILE A 105 11.78 24.29 -12.26
CA ILE A 105 12.19 25.70 -12.34
C ILE A 105 13.55 25.83 -13.04
N PHE A 106 14.50 24.95 -12.71
CA PHE A 106 15.83 24.94 -13.34
C PHE A 106 15.80 24.55 -14.83
N ILE A 107 14.94 23.63 -15.25
CA ILE A 107 14.79 23.26 -16.68
C ILE A 107 14.17 24.40 -17.49
N VAL A 108 13.19 25.12 -16.94
CA VAL A 108 12.59 26.30 -17.60
C VAL A 108 13.63 27.41 -17.73
N ASP A 109 14.42 27.66 -16.67
CA ASP A 109 15.48 28.67 -16.66
C ASP A 109 16.61 28.34 -17.66
N LEU A 110 16.93 27.04 -17.82
CA LEU A 110 17.84 26.55 -18.84
C LEU A 110 17.34 26.76 -20.27
N LEU A 111 16.03 26.55 -20.52
CA LEU A 111 15.39 26.81 -21.82
C LEU A 111 15.44 28.30 -22.16
N GLN A 112 15.23 29.17 -21.16
CA GLN A 112 15.33 30.62 -21.29
C GLN A 112 16.76 31.10 -21.61
N MET A 113 17.77 30.43 -21.05
CA MET A 113 19.18 30.67 -21.38
C MET A 113 19.56 30.18 -22.77
N LEU A 114 18.90 29.12 -23.28
CA LEU A 114 19.06 28.63 -24.65
C LEU A 114 18.41 29.59 -25.67
N GLU A 115 17.23 30.14 -25.36
CA GLU A 115 16.54 31.15 -26.17
C GLU A 115 17.32 32.48 -26.25
N MET A 116 18.10 32.83 -25.22
CA MET A 116 18.93 34.05 -25.18
C MET A 116 20.34 33.92 -25.79
N ASN A 117 20.67 32.80 -26.45
CA ASN A 117 21.92 32.58 -27.20
C ASN A 117 23.25 32.81 -26.42
N MET A 118 23.25 32.63 -25.09
CA MET A 118 24.49 32.61 -24.31
C MET A 118 25.06 31.18 -24.27
N SER A 119 26.39 31.06 -24.29
CA SER A 119 27.14 29.80 -24.48
C SER A 119 26.52 28.60 -23.75
N ILE A 120 26.08 27.61 -24.53
CA ILE A 120 25.39 26.40 -24.09
C ILE A 120 26.38 25.49 -23.33
N ALA A 121 26.45 25.64 -22.02
CA ALA A 121 27.02 24.61 -21.15
C ALA A 121 25.90 23.63 -20.81
N PHE A 122 25.92 22.44 -21.44
CA PHE A 122 24.97 21.37 -21.14
C PHE A 122 25.06 21.01 -19.65
N PRO A 123 24.00 21.23 -18.84
CA PRO A 123 24.08 21.03 -17.40
C PRO A 123 23.87 19.55 -17.09
N ALA A 124 24.92 18.75 -17.34
CA ALA A 124 24.92 17.30 -17.11
C ALA A 124 24.71 16.94 -15.62
N ALA A 125 25.19 17.78 -14.71
CA ALA A 125 25.09 17.56 -13.27
C ALA A 125 23.63 17.49 -12.75
N PRO A 126 22.74 18.46 -13.04
CA PRO A 126 21.34 18.39 -12.61
C PRO A 126 20.56 17.24 -13.26
N LEU A 127 20.83 16.90 -14.52
CA LEU A 127 20.24 15.72 -15.17
C LEU A 127 20.62 14.41 -14.46
N LEU A 128 21.90 14.26 -14.10
CA LEU A 128 22.38 13.09 -13.37
C LEU A 128 21.75 13.01 -11.97
N THR A 129 21.56 14.14 -11.27
CA THR A 129 20.92 14.13 -9.95
C THR A 129 19.45 13.71 -10.01
N VAL A 130 18.73 14.03 -11.10
CA VAL A 130 17.35 13.60 -11.31
C VAL A 130 17.27 12.10 -11.54
N ILE A 131 18.13 11.56 -12.41
CA ILE A 131 18.19 10.12 -12.69
C ILE A 131 18.54 9.35 -11.41
N LEU A 132 19.54 9.81 -10.65
CA LEU A 132 19.92 9.18 -9.38
C LEU A 132 18.82 9.27 -8.31
N ALA A 133 18.08 10.38 -8.24
CA ALA A 133 16.95 10.51 -7.31
C ALA A 133 15.79 9.58 -7.69
N LEU A 134 15.48 9.44 -8.98
CA LEU A 134 14.46 8.52 -9.49
C LEU A 134 14.84 7.05 -9.24
N VAL A 135 16.09 6.67 -9.51
CA VAL A 135 16.60 5.32 -9.24
C VAL A 135 16.65 5.05 -7.73
N GLY A 136 17.04 6.02 -6.91
CA GLY A 136 17.03 5.90 -5.45
C GLY A 136 15.63 5.73 -4.88
N MET A 137 14.64 6.44 -5.44
CA MET A 137 13.22 6.26 -5.11
C MET A 137 12.70 4.89 -5.48
N GLU A 138 13.02 4.43 -6.69
CA GLU A 138 12.65 3.09 -7.14
C GLU A 138 13.24 2.01 -6.24
N ALA A 139 14.52 2.14 -5.86
CA ALA A 139 15.17 1.21 -4.95
C ALA A 139 14.49 1.18 -3.57
N ILE A 140 14.22 2.35 -2.98
CA ILE A 140 13.55 2.45 -1.67
C ILE A 140 12.12 1.90 -1.75
N MET A 141 11.36 2.26 -2.79
CA MET A 141 9.98 1.84 -2.95
C MET A 141 9.90 0.34 -3.24
N SER A 142 10.74 -0.20 -4.13
CA SER A 142 10.75 -1.64 -4.43
C SER A 142 11.16 -2.49 -3.22
N GLU A 143 12.08 -2.01 -2.38
CA GLU A 143 12.43 -2.66 -1.11
C GLU A 143 11.26 -2.62 -0.11
N PHE A 144 10.49 -1.53 -0.09
CA PHE A 144 9.30 -1.39 0.76
C PHE A 144 8.10 -2.24 0.32
N PHE A 145 7.84 -2.29 -0.99
CA PHE A 145 6.70 -3.01 -1.56
C PHE A 145 7.01 -4.48 -1.82
N ASN A 146 8.28 -4.88 -1.77
CA ASN A 146 8.78 -6.21 -2.13
C ASN A 146 8.33 -6.66 -3.54
N ASP A 147 7.96 -5.69 -4.38
CA ASP A 147 7.49 -5.83 -5.75
C ASP A 147 7.94 -4.61 -6.56
N THR A 148 8.80 -4.86 -7.54
CA THR A 148 9.39 -3.84 -8.42
C THR A 148 8.36 -3.28 -9.40
N THR A 149 7.37 -4.07 -9.82
CA THR A 149 6.38 -3.66 -10.82
C THR A 149 5.40 -2.65 -10.26
N THR A 150 4.85 -2.91 -9.06
CA THR A 150 4.00 -1.96 -8.34
C THR A 150 4.75 -0.66 -8.03
N ALA A 151 6.02 -0.75 -7.59
CA ALA A 151 6.85 0.43 -7.34
C ALA A 151 7.04 1.31 -8.59
N PHE A 152 7.32 0.69 -9.73
CA PHE A 152 7.46 1.39 -11.02
C PHE A 152 6.17 2.12 -11.41
N TYR A 153 5.01 1.47 -11.31
CA TYR A 153 3.73 2.11 -11.66
C TYR A 153 3.40 3.28 -10.73
N ILE A 154 3.68 3.17 -9.43
CA ILE A 154 3.49 4.29 -8.50
C ILE A 154 4.34 5.49 -8.93
N ILE A 155 5.61 5.27 -9.27
CA ILE A 155 6.51 6.33 -9.75
C ILE A 155 5.97 6.96 -11.04
N LEU A 156 5.49 6.14 -11.99
CA LEU A 156 4.90 6.61 -13.24
C LEU A 156 3.62 7.44 -13.00
N ILE A 157 2.75 7.03 -12.07
CA ILE A 157 1.54 7.77 -11.67
C ILE A 157 1.89 9.13 -11.06
N VAL A 158 2.87 9.15 -10.15
CA VAL A 158 3.35 10.38 -9.50
C VAL A 158 3.97 11.32 -10.52
N TRP A 159 4.76 10.77 -11.45
CA TRP A 159 5.35 11.54 -12.54
C TRP A 159 4.29 12.15 -13.47
N LEU A 160 3.29 11.36 -13.90
CA LEU A 160 2.18 11.87 -14.71
C LEU A 160 1.38 12.96 -13.98
N ALA A 161 1.18 12.80 -12.67
CA ALA A 161 0.50 13.79 -11.85
C ALA A 161 1.30 15.10 -11.72
N ASP A 162 2.62 15.01 -11.59
CA ASP A 162 3.51 16.17 -11.58
C ASP A 162 3.50 16.93 -12.91
N GLN A 163 3.53 16.20 -14.04
CA GLN A 163 3.36 16.84 -15.36
C GLN A 163 2.01 17.56 -15.46
N TYR A 164 0.93 16.95 -14.96
CA TYR A 164 -0.40 17.57 -14.97
C TYR A 164 -0.44 18.89 -14.17
N ASP A 165 0.13 18.93 -12.96
CA ASP A 165 0.17 20.16 -12.16
C ASP A 165 0.97 21.29 -12.84
N ALA A 166 2.04 20.94 -13.57
CA ALA A 166 2.83 21.90 -14.32
C ALA A 166 2.11 22.47 -15.55
N PHE A 167 1.38 21.63 -16.30
CA PHE A 167 0.73 22.02 -17.56
C PHE A 167 -0.67 22.62 -17.37
N CYS A 168 -1.48 22.11 -16.44
CA CYS A 168 -2.92 22.39 -16.38
C CYS A 168 -3.34 23.28 -15.20
N CYS A 169 -2.55 23.35 -14.13
CA CYS A 169 -2.94 24.09 -12.92
C CYS A 169 -2.51 25.57 -12.94
N HIS A 170 -3.18 26.38 -13.76
CA HIS A 170 -2.98 27.85 -13.76
C HIS A 170 -3.81 28.59 -12.67
N THR A 171 -4.85 27.98 -12.12
CA THR A 171 -5.74 28.61 -11.13
C THR A 171 -5.45 28.14 -9.70
N ASN A 172 -5.40 29.09 -8.77
CA ASN A 172 -5.05 28.87 -7.36
C ASN A 172 -6.02 27.92 -6.62
N THR A 173 -7.27 27.82 -7.09
CA THR A 173 -8.30 26.94 -6.51
C THR A 173 -8.04 25.47 -6.85
N SER A 174 -7.61 25.18 -8.07
CA SER A 174 -7.31 23.83 -8.55
C SER A 174 -6.09 23.27 -7.82
N LYS A 175 -4.98 24.03 -7.74
CA LYS A 175 -3.78 23.67 -6.96
C LYS A 175 -4.08 23.32 -5.51
N ARG A 176 -5.00 24.02 -4.85
CA ARG A 176 -5.29 23.79 -3.43
C ARG A 176 -6.10 22.52 -3.15
N HIS A 177 -7.05 22.19 -4.03
CA HIS A 177 -7.98 21.08 -3.79
C HIS A 177 -7.52 19.79 -4.45
N TRP A 178 -7.00 19.86 -5.68
CA TRP A 178 -6.56 18.70 -6.45
C TRP A 178 -5.45 17.92 -5.72
N LEU A 179 -4.42 18.62 -5.22
CA LEU A 179 -3.32 18.02 -4.43
C LEU A 179 -3.83 17.26 -3.20
N ARG A 180 -4.88 17.74 -2.53
CA ARG A 180 -5.46 17.06 -1.36
C ARG A 180 -6.12 15.74 -1.73
N PHE A 181 -6.85 15.71 -2.85
CA PHE A 181 -7.47 14.48 -3.34
C PHE A 181 -6.43 13.48 -3.83
N PHE A 182 -5.40 13.94 -4.54
CA PHE A 182 -4.27 13.11 -4.97
C PHE A 182 -3.61 12.37 -3.78
N TYR A 183 -3.28 13.12 -2.73
CA TYR A 183 -2.69 12.56 -1.52
C TYR A 183 -3.63 11.62 -0.77
N LEU A 184 -4.94 11.91 -0.74
CA LEU A 184 -5.92 11.04 -0.11
C LEU A 184 -6.04 9.69 -0.83
N TYR A 185 -6.07 9.68 -2.17
CA TYR A 185 -6.13 8.44 -2.95
C TYR A 185 -4.85 7.61 -2.82
N HIS A 186 -3.67 8.25 -2.82
CA HIS A 186 -2.40 7.56 -2.55
C HIS A 186 -2.35 6.98 -1.14
N PHE A 187 -2.77 7.74 -0.13
CA PHE A 187 -2.83 7.26 1.24
C PHE A 187 -3.75 6.04 1.38
N ALA A 188 -4.92 6.07 0.73
CA ALA A 188 -5.85 4.93 0.73
C ALA A 188 -5.22 3.69 0.08
N PHE A 189 -4.50 3.84 -1.04
CA PHE A 189 -3.77 2.76 -1.67
C PHE A 189 -2.67 2.19 -0.76
N TYR A 190 -1.84 3.04 -0.14
CA TYR A 190 -0.78 2.58 0.76
C TYR A 190 -1.34 1.90 2.01
N ALA A 191 -2.42 2.43 2.58
CA ALA A 191 -3.11 1.81 3.70
C ALA A 191 -3.65 0.43 3.33
N TYR A 192 -4.24 0.28 2.14
CA TYR A 192 -4.69 -1.01 1.61
C TYR A 192 -3.51 -1.98 1.44
N HIS A 193 -2.46 -1.56 0.73
CA HIS A 193 -1.30 -2.40 0.46
C HIS A 193 -0.67 -2.94 1.75
N TYR A 194 -0.56 -2.11 2.78
CA TYR A 194 0.06 -2.51 4.04
C TYR A 194 -0.90 -3.34 4.93
N ARG A 195 -2.21 -3.10 4.86
CA ARG A 195 -3.23 -3.87 5.60
C ARG A 195 -3.37 -5.29 5.04
N PHE A 196 -3.35 -5.42 3.72
CA PHE A 196 -3.58 -6.68 3.01
C PHE A 196 -2.29 -7.26 2.41
N ASN A 197 -1.11 -6.76 2.85
CA ASN A 197 0.19 -7.30 2.45
C ASN A 197 0.41 -7.38 0.92
N GLY A 198 -0.12 -6.41 0.16
CA GLY A 198 0.00 -6.33 -1.29
C GLY A 198 -0.92 -7.25 -2.09
N GLN A 199 -1.88 -7.90 -1.44
CA GLN A 199 -2.84 -8.77 -2.12
C GLN A 199 -3.72 -7.97 -3.09
N TYR A 200 -3.71 -8.37 -4.37
CA TYR A 200 -4.30 -7.62 -5.48
C TYR A 200 -3.80 -6.17 -5.59
N SER A 201 -2.51 -5.92 -5.31
CA SER A 201 -1.86 -4.61 -5.43
C SER A 201 -2.15 -3.93 -6.76
N SER A 202 -2.05 -4.66 -7.87
CA SER A 202 -2.31 -4.12 -9.22
C SER A 202 -3.75 -3.64 -9.40
N LEU A 203 -4.74 -4.36 -8.87
CA LEU A 203 -6.15 -3.96 -8.99
C LEU A 203 -6.43 -2.72 -8.13
N ALA A 204 -5.90 -2.67 -6.91
CA ALA A 204 -5.97 -1.51 -6.03
C ALA A 204 -5.25 -0.29 -6.62
N LEU A 205 -4.16 -0.51 -7.35
CA LEU A 205 -3.42 0.53 -8.06
C LEU A 205 -4.22 1.06 -9.24
N VAL A 206 -4.85 0.19 -10.05
CA VAL A 206 -5.71 0.61 -11.16
C VAL A 206 -6.92 1.39 -10.67
N THR A 207 -7.57 0.96 -9.57
CA THR A 207 -8.71 1.71 -9.02
C THR A 207 -8.28 3.08 -8.50
N SER A 208 -7.19 3.16 -7.73
CA SER A 208 -6.67 4.46 -7.26
C SER A 208 -6.24 5.35 -8.43
N TRP A 209 -5.63 4.80 -9.49
CA TRP A 209 -5.31 5.51 -10.72
C TRP A 209 -6.52 6.11 -11.41
N LEU A 210 -7.61 5.35 -11.57
CA LEU A 210 -8.85 5.84 -12.17
C LEU A 210 -9.46 6.99 -11.35
N PHE A 211 -9.43 6.91 -10.02
CA PHE A 211 -9.89 8.01 -9.16
C PHE A 211 -9.01 9.26 -9.29
N ILE A 212 -7.70 9.08 -9.41
CA ILE A 212 -6.76 10.18 -9.64
C ILE A 212 -7.06 10.84 -10.99
N GLN A 213 -7.23 10.07 -12.07
CA GLN A 213 -7.61 10.59 -13.39
C GLN A 213 -8.95 11.34 -13.38
N HIS A 214 -9.95 10.78 -12.69
CA HIS A 214 -11.23 11.47 -12.52
C HIS A 214 -11.06 12.81 -11.80
N SER A 215 -10.22 12.85 -10.75
CA SER A 215 -9.94 14.09 -10.03
C SER A 215 -9.15 15.10 -10.87
N MET A 216 -8.26 14.65 -11.76
CA MET A 216 -7.58 15.51 -12.74
C MET A 216 -8.57 16.15 -13.71
N ILE A 217 -9.53 15.38 -14.25
CA ILE A 217 -10.49 15.93 -15.22
C ILE A 217 -11.46 16.94 -14.57
N TYR A 218 -11.79 16.74 -13.29
CA TYR A 218 -12.77 17.59 -12.59
C TYR A 218 -12.20 18.95 -12.13
N PHE A 219 -10.89 19.03 -11.85
CA PHE A 219 -10.22 20.20 -11.26
C PHE A 219 -9.17 20.80 -12.18
#